data_AF-A0AAU6AM90-F1
#
_entry.id   AF-A0AAU6AM90-F1
#
_cell.length_a   1.000
_cell.length_b   1.000
_cell.length_c   1.000
_cell.angle_alpha   90.00
_cell.angle_beta   90.00
_cell.angle_gamma   90.00
#
_symmetry.space_group_name_H-M   'P 1'
#
loop_
_entity.id
_entity.type
_entity.pdbx_description
1 polymer ?
#
loop_
_entity_poly.entity_id
_entity_poly.type
_entity_poly.pdbx_seq_one_letter_code
_entity_poly.pdbx_strand_id
1 'polypeptide(L)'
;MTAKVSTAVTAALLAVTAVTAAFAVLDLQGPARVIVTLLFLFLVPGWSVIAFFRPSTSSLTWALVIAVSVAIDLLGAQLMLLTTWRPALASVFALVVCAVLLGFHLVTARRTVGGHA
;
A
#
# COMPACT_ATOMS: atom_id res chain seq x y z
N MET A 1 -1.21 -17.24 -7.46
CA MET A 1 -1.45 -17.01 -6.01
C MET A 1 -2.93 -17.22 -5.72
N THR A 2 -3.31 -17.89 -4.63
CA THR A 2 -4.73 -18.15 -4.34
C THR A 2 -5.45 -16.88 -3.87
N ALA A 3 -6.76 -16.78 -4.12
CA ALA A 3 -7.57 -15.62 -3.74
C ALA A 3 -7.52 -15.34 -2.22
N LYS A 4 -7.50 -16.40 -1.40
CA LYS A 4 -7.37 -16.30 0.07
C LYS A 4 -6.06 -15.63 0.48
N VAL A 5 -4.93 -16.04 -0.11
CA VAL A 5 -3.63 -15.47 0.24
C VAL A 5 -3.53 -14.01 -0.20
N SER A 6 -4.04 -13.66 -1.39
CA SER A 6 -4.10 -12.26 -1.83
C SER A 6 -4.93 -11.37 -0.90
N THR A 7 -6.06 -11.88 -0.42
CA THR A 7 -6.93 -11.18 0.54
C THR A 7 -6.23 -10.99 1.89
N ALA A 8 -5.53 -12.02 2.38
CA ALA A 8 -4.77 -11.95 3.63
C ALA A 8 -3.62 -10.93 3.53
N VAL A 9 -2.87 -10.92 2.42
CA VAL A 9 -1.82 -9.92 2.19
C VAL A 9 -2.41 -8.52 2.12
N THR A 10 -3.53 -8.33 1.42
CA THR A 10 -4.22 -7.02 1.34
C THR A 10 -4.64 -6.54 2.72
N ALA A 11 -5.16 -7.43 3.58
CA ALA A 11 -5.54 -7.09 4.96
C ALA A 11 -4.32 -6.72 5.82
N ALA A 12 -3.21 -7.47 5.69
CA ALA A 12 -1.97 -7.17 6.39
C ALA A 12 -1.39 -5.80 5.97
N LEU A 13 -1.40 -5.51 4.67
CA LEU A 13 -0.91 -4.23 4.14
C LEU A 13 -1.82 -3.06 4.52
N LEU A 14 -3.14 -3.28 4.67
CA LEU A 14 -4.04 -2.28 5.22
C LEU A 14 -3.72 -2.01 6.70
N ALA A 15 -3.39 -3.03 7.48
CA ALA A 15 -2.93 -2.85 8.86
C ALA A 15 -1.60 -2.08 8.92
N VAL A 16 -0.64 -2.38 8.05
CA VAL A 16 0.60 -1.59 7.91
C VAL A 16 0.28 -0.13 7.62
N THR A 17 -0.65 0.14 6.69
CA THR A 17 -1.11 1.49 6.36
C THR A 17 -1.68 2.22 7.58
N ALA A 18 -2.55 1.54 8.35
CA ALA A 18 -3.16 2.11 9.55
C ALA A 18 -2.12 2.40 10.65
N VAL A 19 -1.14 1.50 10.84
CA VAL A 19 -0.05 1.69 11.81
C VAL A 19 0.86 2.84 11.39
N THR A 20 1.23 2.94 10.10
CA THR A 20 2.00 4.08 9.58
C THR A 20 1.25 5.41 9.80
N ALA A 21 -0.07 5.43 9.57
CA ALA A 21 -0.90 6.59 9.84
C ALA A 21 -0.93 6.94 11.34
N ALA A 22 -1.03 5.93 12.22
CA ALA A 22 -0.98 6.13 13.66
C ALA A 22 0.36 6.72 14.12
N PHE A 23 1.49 6.22 13.61
CA PHE A 23 2.81 6.82 13.86
C PHE A 23 2.87 8.29 13.43
N ALA A 24 2.26 8.64 12.30
CA ALA A 24 2.25 10.01 11.79
C ALA A 24 1.35 10.95 12.62
N VAL A 25 0.15 10.50 12.99
CA VAL A 25 -0.84 11.33 13.72
C VAL A 25 -0.45 11.53 15.19
N LEU A 26 0.05 10.48 15.82
CA LEU A 26 0.45 10.51 17.23
C LEU A 26 1.90 10.98 17.44
N ASP A 27 2.59 11.33 16.35
CA ASP A 27 4.02 11.68 16.29
C ASP A 27 4.92 10.73 17.10
N LEU A 28 4.61 9.44 17.05
CA LEU A 28 5.35 8.42 17.78
C LEU A 28 6.73 8.22 17.13
N GLN A 29 7.78 8.40 17.91
CA GLN A 29 9.17 8.23 17.45
C GLN A 29 9.72 6.86 17.82
N GLY A 30 10.70 6.37 17.07
CA GLY A 30 11.44 5.15 17.39
C GLY A 30 11.78 4.27 16.19
N PRO A 31 12.58 3.21 16.40
CA PRO A 31 13.04 2.33 15.32
C PRO A 31 11.90 1.61 14.61
N ALA A 32 10.82 1.29 15.33
CA ALA A 32 9.63 0.66 14.75
C ALA A 32 8.98 1.52 13.65
N ARG A 33 8.97 2.86 13.81
CA ARG A 33 8.46 3.79 12.79
C ARG A 33 9.21 3.63 11.47
N VAL A 34 10.54 3.52 11.53
CA VAL A 34 11.39 3.37 10.34
C VAL A 34 11.05 2.06 9.62
N ILE A 35 10.99 0.95 10.36
CA ILE A 35 10.69 -0.37 9.80
C ILE A 35 9.31 -0.38 9.12
N VAL A 36 8.29 0.14 9.81
CA VAL A 36 6.92 0.17 9.28
C VAL A 36 6.78 1.12 8.09
N THR A 37 7.49 2.25 8.11
CA THR A 37 7.54 3.17 6.96
C THR A 37 8.22 2.53 5.75
N LEU A 38 9.29 1.76 5.93
CA LEU A 38 9.94 1.04 4.84
C LEU A 38 9.02 -0.05 4.27
N LEU A 39 8.32 -0.80 5.13
CA LEU A 39 7.32 -1.77 4.68
C LEU A 39 6.20 -1.09 3.89
N PHE A 40 5.74 0.07 4.34
CA PHE A 40 4.78 0.88 3.61
C PHE A 40 5.32 1.27 2.24
N LEU A 41 6.47 1.96 2.19
CA LEU A 41 7.10 2.44 0.96
C LEU A 41 7.25 1.31 -0.06
N PHE A 42 7.86 0.18 0.31
CA PHE A 42 8.18 -0.86 -0.66
C PHE A 42 6.99 -1.74 -1.08
N LEU A 43 5.95 -1.89 -0.26
CA LEU A 43 4.92 -2.91 -0.49
C LEU A 43 3.54 -2.31 -0.73
N VAL A 44 3.16 -1.26 -0.03
CA VAL A 44 1.76 -0.81 0.02
C VAL A 44 1.31 -0.13 -1.28
N PRO A 45 1.99 0.90 -1.81
CA PRO A 45 1.57 1.57 -3.05
C PRO A 45 1.50 0.59 -4.22
N GLY A 46 2.53 -0.21 -4.43
CA GLY A 46 2.60 -1.19 -5.51
C GLY A 46 1.53 -2.27 -5.41
N TRP A 47 1.29 -2.83 -4.21
CA TRP A 47 0.22 -3.83 -4.03
C TRP A 47 -1.16 -3.24 -4.29
N SER A 48 -1.41 -2.01 -3.85
CA SER A 48 -2.69 -1.33 -4.05
C SER A 48 -3.07 -1.20 -5.53
N VAL A 49 -2.06 -1.10 -6.42
CA VAL A 49 -2.22 -1.00 -7.88
C VAL A 49 -2.17 -2.38 -8.54
N ILE A 50 -1.15 -3.20 -8.27
CA ILE A 50 -0.93 -4.49 -8.94
C ILE A 50 -2.07 -5.49 -8.68
N ALA A 51 -2.76 -5.39 -7.53
CA ALA A 51 -3.90 -6.22 -7.23
C ALA A 51 -5.04 -6.14 -8.27
N PHE A 52 -5.16 -5.05 -9.02
CA PHE A 52 -6.12 -4.93 -10.12
C PHE A 52 -5.76 -5.78 -11.35
N PHE A 53 -4.47 -5.94 -11.63
CA PHE A 53 -3.98 -6.56 -12.87
C PHE A 53 -3.89 -8.09 -12.80
N ARG A 54 -3.95 -8.67 -11.59
CA ARG A 54 -3.91 -10.13 -11.34
C ARG A 54 -2.82 -10.87 -12.15
N PRO A 55 -1.53 -10.62 -11.89
CA PRO A 55 -0.43 -11.25 -12.62
C PRO A 55 -0.47 -12.78 -12.53
N SER A 56 0.02 -13.46 -13.59
CA SER A 56 -0.09 -14.91 -13.74
C SER A 56 0.72 -15.70 -12.72
N THR A 57 1.92 -15.23 -12.36
CA THR A 57 2.82 -15.92 -11.42
C THR A 57 3.08 -15.09 -10.16
N SER A 58 3.24 -15.77 -9.03
CA SER A 58 3.48 -15.10 -7.74
C SER A 58 4.79 -14.32 -7.71
N SER A 59 5.85 -14.82 -8.37
CA SER A 59 7.14 -14.14 -8.44
C SER A 59 7.03 -12.82 -9.21
N LEU A 60 6.32 -12.83 -10.36
CA LEU A 60 6.04 -11.63 -11.14
C LEU A 60 5.22 -10.62 -10.32
N THR A 61 4.20 -11.08 -9.57
CA THR A 61 3.42 -10.20 -8.69
C THR A 61 4.30 -9.44 -7.71
N TRP A 62 5.17 -10.15 -6.97
CA TRP A 62 6.03 -9.50 -5.98
C TRP A 62 7.08 -8.59 -6.61
N ALA A 63 7.65 -8.99 -7.75
CA ALA A 63 8.58 -8.13 -8.49
C ALA A 63 7.91 -6.83 -8.94
N LEU A 64 6.69 -6.91 -9.49
CA LEU A 64 5.92 -5.75 -9.93
C LEU A 64 5.49 -4.87 -8.75
N VAL A 65 5.11 -5.47 -7.61
CA VAL A 65 4.74 -4.72 -6.40
C VAL A 65 5.91 -3.85 -5.96
N ILE A 66 7.11 -4.42 -5.81
CA ILE A 66 8.29 -3.66 -5.38
C ILE A 66 8.64 -2.59 -6.42
N ALA A 67 8.68 -2.96 -7.70
CA ALA A 67 9.04 -2.03 -8.77
C ALA A 67 8.07 -0.84 -8.87
N VAL A 68 6.76 -1.09 -8.81
CA VAL A 68 5.73 -0.04 -8.88
C VAL A 68 5.74 0.83 -7.64
N SER A 69 5.92 0.25 -6.45
CA SER A 69 6.07 1.02 -5.22
C SER A 69 7.22 2.03 -5.32
N VAL A 70 8.42 1.54 -5.66
CA VAL A 70 9.60 2.39 -5.82
C VAL A 70 9.39 3.46 -6.89
N ALA A 71 8.76 3.10 -8.02
CA ALA A 71 8.44 4.06 -9.07
C ALA A 71 7.49 5.16 -8.60
N ILE A 72 6.42 4.81 -7.87
CA ILE A 72 5.46 5.78 -7.32
C ILE A 72 6.16 6.73 -6.34
N ASP A 73 6.98 6.20 -5.44
CA ASP A 73 7.71 7.01 -4.45
C ASP A 73 8.70 7.98 -5.11
N LEU A 74 9.44 7.51 -6.13
CA LEU A 74 10.34 8.35 -6.91
C LEU A 74 9.60 9.46 -7.66
N LEU A 75 8.46 9.14 -8.28
CA LEU A 75 7.63 10.13 -8.94
C LEU A 75 7.07 11.15 -7.93
N GLY A 76 6.62 10.70 -6.76
CA GLY A 76 6.17 11.58 -5.68
C GLY A 76 7.28 12.53 -5.22
N ALA A 77 8.50 12.02 -5.03
CA ALA A 77 9.65 12.82 -4.66
C ALA A 77 10.02 13.84 -5.76
N GLN A 78 10.02 13.44 -7.03
CA GLN A 78 10.29 14.33 -8.16
C GLN A 78 9.22 15.43 -8.28
N LEU A 79 7.95 15.09 -8.12
CA LEU A 79 6.86 16.08 -8.12
C LEU A 79 7.03 17.10 -7.00
N MET A 80 7.41 16.65 -5.80
CA MET A 80 7.69 17.57 -4.69
C MET A 80 8.88 18.49 -4.98
N LEU A 81 9.92 18.00 -5.66
CA LEU A 81 11.07 18.81 -6.07
C LEU A 81 10.68 19.87 -7.13
N LEU A 82 9.78 19.52 -8.05
CA LEU A 82 9.30 20.44 -9.10
C LEU A 82 8.27 21.47 -8.60
N THR A 83 7.56 21.16 -7.52
CA THR A 83 6.47 21.99 -6.99
C THR A 83 6.87 22.65 -5.68
N THR A 84 6.63 22.01 -4.55
CA THR A 84 7.02 22.47 -3.22
C THR A 84 7.32 21.27 -2.34
N TRP A 85 8.45 21.32 -1.65
CA TRP A 85 8.89 20.26 -0.75
C TRP A 85 7.96 20.18 0.49
N ARG A 86 6.92 19.35 0.40
CA ARG A 86 5.95 19.09 1.48
C ARG A 86 5.79 17.59 1.76
N PRO A 87 6.81 16.92 2.34
CA PRO A 87 6.80 15.47 2.55
C PRO A 87 5.66 14.98 3.43
N ALA A 88 5.23 15.78 4.42
CA ALA A 88 4.11 15.44 5.29
C ALA A 88 2.76 15.36 4.55
N LEU A 89 2.53 16.24 3.56
CA LEU A 89 1.31 16.18 2.75
C LEU A 89 1.35 15.01 1.77
N ALA A 90 2.51 14.77 1.16
CA ALA A 90 2.69 13.64 0.25
C ALA A 90 2.46 12.30 0.95
N SER A 91 2.97 12.14 2.19
CA SER A 91 2.77 10.91 2.96
C SER A 91 1.30 10.71 3.36
N VAL A 92 0.61 11.76 3.81
CA VAL A 92 -0.83 11.71 4.12
C VAL A 92 -1.64 11.34 2.87
N PHE A 93 -1.32 11.95 1.73
CA PHE A 93 -1.98 11.64 0.46
C PHE A 93 -1.78 10.17 0.08
N ALA A 94 -0.55 9.66 0.12
CA ALA A 94 -0.24 8.27 -0.18
C ALA A 94 -0.97 7.30 0.77
N LEU A 95 -1.00 7.60 2.07
CA LEU A 95 -1.72 6.80 3.07
C LEU A 95 -3.21 6.72 2.76
N VAL A 96 -3.85 7.85 2.47
CA VAL A 96 -5.29 7.91 2.19
C VAL A 96 -5.61 7.13 0.91
N VAL A 97 -4.87 7.37 -0.18
CA VAL A 97 -5.09 6.69 -1.47
C VAL A 97 -4.91 5.18 -1.31
N CYS A 98 -3.82 4.75 -0.67
CA CYS A 98 -3.56 3.32 -0.46
C CYS A 98 -4.63 2.66 0.43
N ALA A 99 -5.05 3.33 1.51
CA ALA A 99 -6.10 2.81 2.39
C ALA A 99 -7.42 2.61 1.65
N VAL A 100 -7.82 3.57 0.79
CA VAL A 100 -9.04 3.47 -0.03
C VAL A 100 -8.93 2.30 -1.02
N LEU A 101 -7.83 2.19 -1.75
CA LEU A 101 -7.63 1.13 -2.74
C LEU A 101 -7.60 -0.26 -2.08
N LEU A 102 -6.84 -0.43 -1.00
CA LEU A 102 -6.79 -1.69 -0.26
C LEU A 102 -8.14 -2.04 0.37
N GLY A 103 -8.85 -1.06 0.92
CA GLY A 103 -10.21 -1.23 1.43
C GLY A 103 -11.18 -1.69 0.33
N PHE A 104 -11.11 -1.08 -0.85
CA PHE A 104 -11.89 -1.48 -2.02
C PHE A 104 -11.61 -2.93 -2.43
N HIS A 105 -10.34 -3.34 -2.47
CA HIS A 105 -9.95 -4.73 -2.77
C HIS A 105 -10.54 -5.72 -1.75
N LEU A 106 -10.47 -5.41 -0.45
CA LEU A 106 -11.03 -6.27 0.60
C LEU A 106 -12.54 -6.40 0.52
N VAL A 107 -13.26 -5.28 0.31
CA VAL A 107 -14.72 -5.29 0.18
C VAL A 107 -15.13 -6.10 -1.05
N THR A 108 -14.44 -5.92 -2.17
CA THR A 108 -14.72 -6.65 -3.42
C THR A 108 -14.47 -8.15 -3.26
N ALA A 109 -13.36 -8.54 -2.63
CA ALA A 109 -13.03 -9.94 -2.35
C ALA A 109 -14.07 -10.60 -1.43
N ARG A 110 -14.58 -9.89 -0.42
CA ARG A 110 -15.63 -10.40 0.48
C ARG A 110 -16.96 -10.58 -0.25
N ARG A 111 -17.34 -9.65 -1.13
CA ARG A 111 -18.59 -9.75 -1.93
C ARG A 111 -18.60 -10.98 -2.82
N THR A 112 -17.47 -11.30 -3.45
CA THR A 112 -17.36 -12.52 -4.27
C THR A 112 -17.52 -13.83 -3.49
N VAL A 113 -17.25 -13.83 -2.18
CA VAL A 113 -17.43 -15.02 -1.33
C VAL A 113 -18.86 -15.15 -0.83
N GLY A 114 -19.54 -14.03 -0.55
CA GLY A 114 -20.91 -14.02 -0.01
C GLY A 114 -22.04 -14.18 -1.03
N GLY A 115 -21.79 -14.02 -2.34
CA GLY A 115 -22.81 -14.15 -3.40
C GLY A 115 -23.15 -15.57 -3.85
N HIS A 116 -22.60 -16.60 -3.20
CA HIS A 116 -22.83 -18.01 -3.51
C HIS A 116 -23.56 -18.78 -2.38
N ALA A 117 -24.12 -18.07 -1.41
CA ALA A 117 -24.97 -18.61 -0.35
C ALA A 117 -26.44 -18.20 -0.61
#